data_AF-A0A250FCJ6-F1
#
_entry.id   AF-A0A250FCJ6-F1
#
_cell.length_a   1.000
_cell.length_b   1.000
_cell.length_c   1.000
_cell.angle_alpha   90.00
_cell.angle_beta   90.00
_cell.angle_gamma   90.00
#
_symmetry.space_group_name_H-M   'P 1'
#
loop_
_entity.id
_entity.type
_entity.pdbx_description
1 polymer ?
#
loop_
_entity_poly.entity_id
_entity_poly.type
_entity_poly.pdbx_seq_one_letter_code
_entity_poly.pdbx_strand_id
1 'polypeptide(L)'
;MKPCREKEQRKVVENYLTTLLSTEDENIEQVLSLFKISNKYTKEDLAIFSNALLEIKHYLQGNSYKIMNYRQAKRFVKKTDYDVTSSDVGNTYHIYNVTKNEIIWLAPVVVNDNCEIISFALGICDDNPEYLCFIYL
;
A
#
# COMPACT_ATOMS: atom_id res chain seq x y z
N MET A 1 22.78 8.99 6.98
CA MET A 1 22.18 7.62 6.95
C MET A 1 22.25 7.10 5.52
N LYS A 2 22.45 5.81 5.31
CA LYS A 2 22.44 5.22 3.95
C LYS A 2 20.98 4.95 3.57
N PRO A 3 20.54 5.33 2.36
CA PRO A 3 19.15 5.12 1.96
C PRO A 3 18.82 3.62 1.93
N CYS A 4 17.62 3.30 2.41
CA CYS A 4 17.03 1.98 2.40
C CYS A 4 17.00 1.44 0.97
N ARG A 5 17.65 0.30 0.73
CA ARG A 5 17.75 -0.25 -0.62
C ARG A 5 16.44 -0.92 -1.01
N GLU A 6 16.17 -1.02 -2.32
CA GLU A 6 14.95 -1.66 -2.85
C GLU A 6 14.71 -3.07 -2.27
N LYS A 7 15.76 -3.86 -2.01
CA LYS A 7 15.66 -5.17 -1.38
C LYS A 7 15.15 -5.11 0.07
N GLU A 8 15.55 -4.10 0.83
CA GLU A 8 15.12 -3.89 2.21
C GLU A 8 13.69 -3.34 2.23
N GLN A 9 13.38 -2.36 1.39
CA GLN A 9 12.03 -1.84 1.23
C GLN A 9 11.03 -2.93 0.81
N ARG A 10 11.43 -3.82 -0.11
CA ARG A 10 10.59 -4.97 -0.50
C ARG A 10 10.26 -5.87 0.70
N LYS A 11 11.23 -6.14 1.58
CA LYS A 11 10.99 -6.94 2.80
C LYS A 11 10.01 -6.26 3.76
N VAL A 12 10.02 -4.94 3.84
CA VAL A 12 9.05 -4.19 4.65
C VAL A 12 7.63 -4.40 4.11
N VAL A 13 7.45 -4.34 2.79
CA VAL A 13 6.15 -4.63 2.16
C VAL A 13 5.74 -6.10 2.32
N GLU A 14 6.69 -7.03 2.21
CA GLU A 14 6.46 -8.46 2.48
C GLU A 14 6.00 -8.69 3.92
N ASN A 15 6.65 -8.04 4.89
CA ASN A 15 6.26 -8.09 6.30
C ASN A 15 4.86 -7.53 6.51
N TYR A 16 4.56 -6.36 5.94
CA TYR A 16 3.22 -5.76 5.98
C TYR A 16 2.14 -6.72 5.49
N LEU A 17 2.28 -7.30 4.29
CA LEU A 17 1.27 -8.17 3.73
C LEU A 17 1.13 -9.49 4.51
N THR A 18 2.24 -10.01 5.02
CA THR A 18 2.23 -11.20 5.88
C THR A 18 1.47 -10.91 7.18
N THR A 19 1.80 -9.81 7.86
CA THR A 19 1.11 -9.38 9.08
C THR A 19 -0.38 -9.17 8.80
N LEU A 20 -0.72 -8.38 7.77
CA LEU A 20 -2.10 -8.10 7.37
C LEU A 20 -2.93 -9.38 7.19
N LEU A 21 -2.42 -10.36 6.46
CA LEU A 21 -3.14 -11.60 6.17
C LEU A 21 -3.21 -12.55 7.37
N SER A 22 -2.28 -12.44 8.32
CA SER A 22 -2.21 -13.28 9.52
C SER A 22 -2.96 -12.71 10.73
N THR A 23 -3.20 -11.40 10.77
CA THR A 23 -3.90 -10.73 11.87
C THR A 23 -5.40 -11.01 11.79
N GLU A 24 -6.02 -11.47 12.86
CA GLU A 24 -7.48 -11.65 12.94
C GLU A 24 -8.24 -10.33 12.68
N ASP A 25 -9.43 -10.40 12.09
CA ASP A 25 -10.19 -9.20 11.66
C ASP A 25 -10.45 -8.24 12.83
N GLU A 26 -10.80 -8.77 14.00
CA GLU A 26 -11.03 -7.98 15.23
C GLU A 26 -9.79 -7.23 15.73
N ASN A 27 -8.60 -7.63 15.27
CA ASN A 27 -7.30 -7.09 15.66
C ASN A 27 -6.64 -6.26 14.54
N ILE A 28 -7.36 -5.96 13.44
CA ILE A 28 -6.79 -5.33 12.24
C ILE A 28 -6.09 -3.99 12.54
N GLU A 29 -6.57 -3.23 13.53
CA GLU A 29 -5.98 -1.95 13.95
C GLU A 29 -4.50 -2.10 14.35
N GLN A 30 -4.09 -3.28 14.85
CA GLN A 30 -2.70 -3.56 15.23
C GLN A 30 -1.74 -3.47 14.03
N VAL A 31 -2.22 -3.71 12.80
CA VAL A 31 -1.42 -3.57 11.58
C VAL A 31 -0.97 -2.13 11.37
N LEU A 32 -1.71 -1.15 11.90
CA LEU A 32 -1.36 0.27 11.80
C LEU A 32 0.01 0.60 12.41
N SER A 33 0.47 -0.21 13.37
CA SER A 33 1.79 -0.06 13.99
C SER A 33 2.98 -0.24 13.01
N LEU A 34 2.75 -0.84 11.85
CA LEU A 34 3.76 -0.99 10.80
C LEU A 34 3.97 0.28 9.96
N PHE A 35 3.05 1.23 10.06
CA PHE A 35 3.09 2.45 9.27
C PHE A 35 3.66 3.62 10.06
N LYS A 36 4.31 4.55 9.34
CA LYS A 36 4.71 5.83 9.89
C LYS A 36 3.53 6.78 9.90
N ILE A 37 2.68 6.66 10.92
CA ILE A 37 1.50 7.52 11.08
C ILE A 37 1.87 8.80 11.84
N SER A 38 1.58 9.93 11.22
CA SER A 38 1.64 11.29 11.72
C SER A 38 0.56 11.54 12.77
N ASN A 39 0.86 12.43 13.72
CA ASN A 39 -0.07 12.84 14.76
C ASN A 39 -1.25 13.69 14.26
N LYS A 40 -1.30 14.02 12.96
CA LYS A 40 -2.42 14.75 12.34
C LYS A 40 -3.70 13.90 12.25
N TYR A 41 -3.58 12.57 12.25
CA TYR A 41 -4.71 11.67 12.08
C TYR A 41 -5.46 11.44 13.40
N THR A 42 -6.78 11.58 13.33
CA THR A 42 -7.70 11.37 14.44
C THR A 42 -8.02 9.89 14.62
N LYS A 43 -8.69 9.53 15.72
CA LYS A 43 -9.19 8.16 15.92
C LYS A 43 -10.17 7.73 14.82
N GLU A 44 -10.97 8.65 14.29
CA GLU A 44 -11.90 8.36 13.21
C GLU A 44 -11.17 8.03 11.91
N ASP A 45 -10.08 8.76 11.60
CA ASP A 45 -9.23 8.47 10.45
C ASP A 45 -8.58 7.08 10.57
N LEU A 46 -8.08 6.73 11.77
CA LEU A 46 -7.49 5.42 12.03
C LEU A 46 -8.50 4.27 11.88
N ALA A 47 -9.77 4.51 12.22
CA ALA A 47 -10.85 3.55 11.98
C ALA A 47 -11.12 3.38 10.47
N ILE A 48 -11.11 4.46 9.69
CA ILE A 48 -11.22 4.41 8.23
C ILE A 48 -10.05 3.61 7.64
N PHE A 49 -8.82 3.85 8.09
CA PHE A 49 -7.64 3.10 7.65
C PHE A 49 -7.74 1.61 8.00
N SER A 50 -8.22 1.29 9.20
CA SER A 50 -8.45 -0.09 9.63
C SER A 50 -9.46 -0.81 8.74
N ASN A 51 -10.56 -0.14 8.36
CA ASN A 51 -11.55 -0.69 7.43
C ASN A 51 -10.95 -0.90 6.03
N ALA A 52 -10.17 0.04 5.51
CA ALA A 52 -9.48 -0.13 4.23
C ALA A 52 -8.50 -1.33 4.25
N LEU A 53 -7.80 -1.55 5.37
CA LEU A 53 -6.95 -2.73 5.55
C LEU A 53 -7.76 -4.03 5.56
N LEU A 54 -8.93 -4.06 6.21
CA LEU A 54 -9.84 -5.22 6.15
C LEU A 54 -10.26 -5.52 4.71
N GLU A 55 -10.66 -4.50 3.94
CA GLU A 55 -11.05 -4.68 2.54
C GLU A 55 -9.91 -5.27 1.70
N ILE A 56 -8.69 -4.72 1.84
CA ILE A 56 -7.49 -5.23 1.17
C ILE A 56 -7.21 -6.68 1.59
N LYS A 57 -7.31 -6.98 2.90
CA LYS A 57 -7.11 -8.31 3.46
C LYS A 57 -8.08 -9.31 2.85
N HIS A 58 -9.39 -9.05 2.95
CA HIS A 58 -10.43 -9.95 2.42
C HIS A 58 -10.32 -10.15 0.92
N TYR A 59 -9.95 -9.10 0.19
CA TYR A 59 -9.73 -9.20 -1.24
C TYR A 59 -8.52 -10.10 -1.59
N LEU A 60 -7.46 -10.07 -0.78
CA LEU A 60 -6.25 -10.89 -0.96
C LEU A 60 -6.36 -12.30 -0.37
N GLN A 61 -7.22 -12.51 0.61
CA GLN A 61 -7.33 -13.77 1.34
C GLN A 61 -7.68 -14.93 0.39
N GLY A 62 -6.92 -16.02 0.49
CA GLY A 62 -7.04 -17.18 -0.41
C GLY A 62 -6.51 -16.96 -1.83
N ASN A 63 -6.02 -15.76 -2.17
CA ASN A 63 -5.44 -15.46 -3.48
C ASN A 63 -3.91 -15.48 -3.45
N SER A 64 -3.30 -15.91 -4.55
CA SER A 64 -1.86 -15.73 -4.75
C SER A 64 -1.57 -14.30 -5.18
N TYR A 65 -0.53 -13.68 -4.64
CA TYR A 65 -0.13 -12.32 -4.99
C TYR A 65 1.37 -12.18 -5.25
N LYS A 66 1.76 -11.09 -5.93
CA LYS A 66 3.15 -10.67 -6.11
C LYS A 66 3.29 -9.20 -5.81
N ILE A 67 4.39 -8.84 -5.15
CA ILE A 67 4.79 -7.45 -4.96
C ILE A 67 5.62 -7.01 -6.17
N MET A 68 5.15 -5.96 -6.84
CA MET A 68 5.81 -5.34 -8.00
C MET A 68 6.27 -3.93 -7.63
N ASN A 69 7.51 -3.57 -7.94
CA ASN A 69 7.91 -2.16 -7.89
C ASN A 69 7.21 -1.37 -9.03
N TYR A 70 7.22 -0.04 -8.96
CA TYR A 70 6.62 0.83 -9.99
C TYR A 70 7.01 0.46 -11.43
N ARG A 71 8.29 0.15 -11.69
CA ARG A 71 8.77 -0.19 -13.05
C ARG A 71 8.18 -1.51 -13.54
N GLN A 72 8.06 -2.50 -12.66
CA GLN A 72 7.43 -3.78 -12.96
C GLN A 72 5.92 -3.60 -13.20
N ALA A 73 5.25 -2.87 -12.31
CA ALA A 73 3.82 -2.57 -12.41
C ALA A 73 3.50 -1.80 -13.71
N LYS A 74 4.29 -0.77 -14.06
CA LYS A 74 4.12 0.00 -15.31
C LYS A 74 4.26 -0.85 -16.57
N ARG A 75 5.16 -1.84 -16.57
CA ARG A 75 5.30 -2.78 -17.68
C ARG A 75 4.14 -3.78 -17.75
N PHE A 76 3.58 -4.15 -16.60
CA PHE A 76 2.38 -4.98 -16.53
C PHE A 76 1.18 -4.22 -17.10
N VAL A 77 0.92 -3.00 -16.61
CA VAL A 77 -0.28 -2.24 -17.01
C VAL A 77 -0.22 -1.64 -18.40
N LYS A 78 0.93 -1.47 -19.04
CA LYS A 78 0.99 -1.19 -20.49
C LYS A 78 0.25 -2.24 -21.35
N LYS A 79 -0.15 -3.38 -20.76
CA LYS A 79 -0.99 -4.40 -21.37
C LYS A 79 -2.48 -4.28 -21.01
N THR A 80 -2.87 -3.23 -20.28
CA THR A 80 -4.21 -2.97 -19.71
C THR A 80 -4.54 -1.47 -19.77
N ASP A 81 -5.79 -1.05 -19.56
CA ASP A 81 -6.19 0.38 -19.63
C ASP A 81 -6.00 1.18 -18.32
N TYR A 82 -5.35 0.62 -17.30
CA TYR A 82 -5.13 1.28 -16.01
C TYR A 82 -3.73 1.91 -15.91
N ASP A 83 -3.62 3.13 -15.36
CA ASP A 83 -2.31 3.73 -15.07
C ASP A 83 -1.87 3.44 -13.63
N VAL A 84 -0.57 3.32 -13.41
CA VAL A 84 0.04 3.11 -12.09
C VAL A 84 0.75 4.38 -11.64
N THR A 85 0.59 4.74 -10.37
CA THR A 85 1.13 5.99 -9.83
C THR A 85 2.52 5.76 -9.21
N SER A 86 3.45 6.71 -9.43
CA SER A 86 4.72 6.78 -8.71
C SER A 86 4.66 7.86 -7.65
N SER A 87 5.22 7.59 -6.47
CA SER A 87 5.42 8.60 -5.41
C SER A 87 6.67 9.45 -5.67
N ASP A 88 6.62 10.69 -5.22
CA ASP A 88 7.69 11.68 -5.20
C ASP A 88 8.56 11.62 -3.93
N VAL A 89 8.06 11.01 -2.85
CA VAL A 89 8.72 10.94 -1.53
C VAL A 89 9.12 9.52 -1.12
N GLY A 90 8.99 8.53 -2.01
CA GLY A 90 9.40 7.16 -1.77
C GLY A 90 9.22 6.25 -2.98
N ASN A 91 9.59 4.97 -2.81
CA ASN A 91 9.37 3.96 -3.85
C ASN A 91 7.98 3.33 -3.69
N THR A 92 7.25 3.28 -4.80
CA THR A 92 5.91 2.66 -4.84
C THR A 92 5.98 1.18 -5.19
N TYR A 93 5.27 0.38 -4.41
CA TYR A 93 5.06 -1.04 -4.58
C TYR A 93 3.57 -1.31 -4.81
N HIS A 94 3.27 -2.10 -5.83
CA HIS A 94 1.92 -2.50 -6.21
C HIS A 94 1.71 -3.98 -5.89
N ILE A 95 0.51 -4.31 -5.44
CA ILE A 95 0.10 -5.68 -5.15
C ILE A 95 -0.62 -6.22 -6.37
N TYR A 96 0.01 -7.17 -7.05
CA TYR A 96 -0.57 -7.90 -8.17
C TYR A 96 -1.25 -9.16 -7.66
N ASN A 97 -2.57 -9.23 -7.74
CA ASN A 97 -3.35 -10.43 -7.49
C ASN A 97 -3.21 -11.37 -8.69
N VAL A 98 -2.42 -12.44 -8.51
CA VAL A 98 -2.13 -13.42 -9.57
C VAL A 98 -3.37 -14.22 -9.92
N THR A 99 -4.20 -14.57 -8.92
CA THR A 99 -5.42 -15.35 -9.14
C THR A 99 -6.42 -14.60 -10.02
N LYS A 100 -6.58 -13.29 -9.77
CA LYS A 100 -7.51 -12.43 -10.51
C LYS A 100 -6.88 -11.74 -11.74
N ASN A 101 -5.57 -11.90 -11.92
CA ASN A 101 -4.79 -11.28 -13.01
C ASN A 101 -4.93 -9.74 -13.05
N GLU A 102 -4.92 -9.09 -11.89
CA GLU A 102 -5.08 -7.64 -11.78
C GLU A 102 -4.23 -7.01 -10.67
N ILE A 103 -3.93 -5.72 -10.80
CA ILE A 103 -3.29 -4.93 -9.74
C ILE A 103 -4.38 -4.32 -8.87
N ILE A 104 -4.21 -4.36 -7.54
CA ILE A 104 -5.09 -3.66 -6.61
C ILE A 104 -4.80 -2.17 -6.70
N TRP A 105 -5.53 -1.49 -7.58
CA TRP A 105 -5.20 -0.15 -8.03
C TRP A 105 -5.22 0.90 -6.91
N LEU A 106 -6.16 0.79 -5.97
CA LEU A 106 -6.31 1.73 -4.86
C LEU A 106 -5.40 1.42 -3.66
N ALA A 107 -4.64 0.33 -3.67
CA ALA A 107 -3.79 -0.09 -2.55
C ALA A 107 -2.27 -0.14 -2.87
N PRO A 108 -1.68 0.86 -3.55
CA PRO A 108 -0.24 0.94 -3.67
C PRO A 108 0.40 1.30 -2.33
N VAL A 109 1.57 0.72 -2.05
CA VAL A 109 2.33 0.94 -0.83
C VAL A 109 3.55 1.81 -1.14
N VAL A 110 3.74 2.90 -0.42
CA VAL A 110 4.92 3.77 -0.55
C VAL A 110 5.86 3.55 0.62
N VAL A 111 7.12 3.25 0.31
CA VAL A 111 8.20 3.10 1.31
C VAL A 111 9.25 4.19 1.11
N ASN A 112 9.56 4.92 2.17
CA ASN A 112 10.55 5.99 2.14
C ASN A 112 12.00 5.47 2.25
N ASP A 113 12.97 6.38 2.21
CA ASP A 113 14.40 6.06 2.32
C ASP A 113 14.84 5.53 3.70
N ASN A 114 13.97 5.58 4.71
CA ASN A 114 14.21 5.02 6.04
C ASN A 114 13.62 3.61 6.23
N CYS A 115 13.12 2.99 5.16
CA CYS A 115 12.38 1.73 5.21
C CYS A 115 11.04 1.81 5.95
N GLU A 116 10.43 3.00 6.04
CA GLU A 116 9.12 3.17 6.67
C GLU A 116 8.02 3.19 5.61
N ILE A 117 6.91 2.49 5.88
CA ILE A 117 5.73 2.61 5.03
C ILE A 117 5.03 3.91 5.39
N ILE A 118 4.93 4.81 4.40
CA ILE A 118 4.34 6.15 4.55
C ILE A 118 3.00 6.28 3.82
N SER A 119 2.57 5.26 3.09
CA SER A 119 1.25 5.18 2.47
C SER A 119 0.94 3.73 2.11
N PHE A 120 -0.33 3.32 2.18
CA PHE A 120 -0.81 2.01 1.70
C PHE A 120 -2.02 2.12 0.76
N ALA A 121 -2.48 3.33 0.46
CA ALA A 121 -3.67 3.55 -0.35
C ALA A 121 -3.63 4.87 -1.12
N LEU A 122 -4.39 4.89 -2.21
CA LEU A 122 -4.80 6.12 -2.88
C LEU A 122 -6.14 6.60 -2.31
N GLY A 123 -6.30 7.91 -2.21
CA GLY A 123 -7.54 8.59 -1.85
C GLY A 123 -7.76 9.80 -2.74
N ILE A 124 -8.88 10.48 -2.53
CA ILE A 124 -9.17 11.74 -3.23
C ILE A 124 -8.17 12.81 -2.75
N CYS A 125 -7.58 13.57 -3.67
CA CYS A 125 -6.67 14.67 -3.30
C CYS A 125 -7.45 15.80 -2.61
N ASP A 126 -6.97 16.26 -1.46
CA ASP A 126 -7.59 17.36 -0.70
C ASP A 126 -7.71 18.65 -1.54
N ASP A 127 -6.66 19.00 -2.27
CA ASP A 127 -6.59 20.22 -3.08
C ASP A 127 -7.25 20.08 -4.47
N ASN A 128 -7.57 18.85 -4.89
CA ASN A 128 -8.19 18.60 -6.19
C ASN A 128 -9.04 17.32 -6.20
N PRO A 129 -10.33 17.42 -5.82
CA PRO A 129 -11.20 16.26 -5.63
C PRO A 129 -11.45 15.39 -6.87
N GLU A 130 -11.07 15.86 -8.06
CA GLU A 130 -11.17 15.10 -9.32
C GLU A 130 -10.02 14.08 -9.51
N TYR A 131 -9.00 14.10 -8.65
CA TYR A 131 -7.78 13.30 -8.79
C TYR A 131 -7.54 12.38 -7.58
N LEU A 132 -6.81 11.29 -7.84
CA LEU A 132 -6.33 10.40 -6.79
C LEU A 132 -4.89 10.74 -6.40
N CYS A 133 -4.64 10.79 -5.10
CA CYS A 133 -3.35 11.04 -4.47
C CYS A 133 -3.03 9.93 -3.48
N PHE A 134 -1.73 9.73 -3.19
CA PHE A 134 -1.34 8.92 -2.06
C PHE A 134 -1.84 9.53 -0.76
N ILE A 135 -2.47 8.72 0.09
CA ILE A 135 -2.77 9.09 1.47
C ILE A 135 -1.47 8.92 2.26
N TYR A 136 -0.74 10.01 2.45
CA TYR A 136 0.51 10.00 3.23
C TYR A 136 0.21 10.05 4.73
N LEU A 137 0.61 8.97 5.39
CA LEU A 137 0.35 8.67 6.79
C LEU A 137 1.12 9.57 7.76
#